data_AF-A0A1E5HBH6-F1
#
_entry.id   AF-A0A1E5HBH6-F1
#
_cell.length_a   1.000
_cell.length_b   1.000
_cell.length_c   1.000
_cell.angle_alpha   90.00
_cell.angle_beta   90.00
_cell.angle_gamma   90.00
#
_symmetry.space_group_name_H-M   'P 1'
#
loop_
_entity.id
_entity.type
_entity.pdbx_description
1 polymer ?
#
loop_
_entity_poly.entity_id
_entity_poly.type
_entity_poly.pdbx_seq_one_letter_code
_entity_poly.pdbx_strand_id
1 'polypeptide(L)'
;MYKNRLKELMLERNISNHKLAKETTISRQAISKIKNNEFHDISVNVLTELLEYFDVSFNEFGTIYTREECLRALLPDKGFNHKNLDLLESLFSENLRISCKYHPYSSEQCLNIWSKGYFKKFSFSGNMRINTSLYGLTFEITDFDLYKKSENFHFDDFYNFYKKFIIQLEHYALTLGFTQIVINVNSYTDKDLDTRLEPRKVNSKDLNFLTNNYKYSNRENELIKTSIIKKRGYIEHSDNDSYQKIKSEKERINNYVDCLNHLTFFEKEQKRISMFSEGNIYSDHDTKKFIKPLNSEFIPKEKLEKDVKRRWGW
;
A
#
# COMPACT_ATOMS: atom_id res chain seq x y z
N MET A 1 12.48 -19.16 8.73
CA MET A 1 11.89 -18.78 10.04
C MET A 1 11.14 -19.97 10.57
N TYR A 2 10.89 -20.06 11.87
CA TYR A 2 10.27 -21.23 12.47
C TYR A 2 8.87 -20.88 12.97
N LYS A 3 7.84 -21.46 12.34
CA LYS A 3 6.44 -21.31 12.74
C LYS A 3 6.16 -22.25 13.90
N ASN A 4 6.07 -21.73 15.11
CA ASN A 4 5.83 -22.53 16.30
C ASN A 4 4.33 -22.85 16.50
N ARG A 5 4.05 -23.99 17.13
CA ARG A 5 2.72 -24.47 17.50
C ARG A 5 2.43 -24.33 18.99
N LEU A 6 3.11 -23.43 19.69
CA LEU A 6 3.00 -23.33 21.16
C LEU A 6 1.55 -23.12 21.61
N LYS A 7 0.80 -22.28 20.90
CA LYS A 7 -0.61 -22.02 21.22
C LYS A 7 -1.47 -23.28 21.10
N GLU A 8 -1.29 -24.05 20.04
CA GLU A 8 -2.02 -25.31 19.79
C GLU A 8 -1.68 -26.34 20.86
N LEU A 9 -0.39 -26.58 21.10
CA LEU A 9 0.08 -27.54 22.11
C LEU A 9 -0.41 -27.20 23.52
N MET A 10 -0.41 -25.91 23.88
CA MET A 10 -0.96 -25.45 25.16
C MET A 10 -2.46 -25.70 25.27
N LEU A 11 -3.22 -25.51 24.18
CA LEU A 11 -4.67 -25.75 24.16
C LEU A 11 -4.99 -27.25 24.24
N GLU A 12 -4.33 -28.07 23.42
CA GLU A 12 -4.49 -29.54 23.40
C GLU A 12 -4.25 -30.17 24.77
N ARG A 13 -3.35 -29.59 25.57
CA ARG A 13 -2.96 -30.11 26.89
C ARG A 13 -3.51 -29.30 28.06
N ASN A 14 -4.38 -28.32 27.80
CA ASN A 14 -4.99 -27.44 28.80
C ASN A 14 -3.95 -26.78 29.74
N ILE A 15 -2.90 -26.21 29.15
CA ILE A 15 -1.78 -25.58 29.86
C ILE A 15 -1.92 -24.07 29.81
N SER A 16 -1.91 -23.42 30.97
CA SER A 16 -1.94 -21.96 31.05
C SER A 16 -0.53 -21.36 30.99
N ASN A 17 -0.42 -20.08 30.59
CA ASN A 17 0.85 -19.35 30.65
C ASN A 17 1.47 -19.37 32.06
N HIS A 18 0.63 -19.34 33.11
CA HIS A 18 1.08 -19.40 34.49
C HIS A 18 1.70 -20.76 34.81
N LYS A 19 1.05 -21.85 34.41
CA LYS A 19 1.53 -23.20 34.67
C LYS A 19 2.88 -23.42 33.98
N LEU A 20 2.95 -23.12 32.69
CA LEU A 20 4.18 -23.25 31.91
C LEU A 20 5.33 -22.43 32.52
N ALA A 21 5.08 -21.17 32.91
CA ALA A 21 6.11 -20.32 33.53
C ALA A 21 6.54 -20.76 34.94
N LYS A 22 5.73 -21.58 35.62
CA LYS A 22 6.07 -22.12 36.96
C LYS A 22 6.91 -23.39 36.83
N GLU A 23 6.64 -24.18 35.79
CA GLU A 23 7.25 -25.48 35.54
C GLU A 23 8.45 -25.41 34.58
N THR A 24 8.76 -24.21 34.06
CA THR A 24 9.91 -23.90 33.23
C THR A 24 10.59 -22.62 33.72
N THR A 25 11.78 -22.31 33.22
CA THR A 25 12.51 -21.05 33.44
C THR A 25 12.01 -19.91 32.54
N ILE A 26 11.06 -20.19 31.65
CA ILE A 26 10.57 -19.25 30.65
C ILE A 26 9.59 -18.27 31.30
N SER A 27 9.89 -16.97 31.21
CA SER A 27 8.99 -15.95 31.76
C SER A 27 7.60 -15.97 31.10
N ARG A 28 6.56 -15.61 31.86
CA ARG A 28 5.19 -15.47 31.33
C ARG A 28 5.10 -14.51 30.16
N GLN A 29 5.93 -13.47 30.15
CA GLN A 29 5.97 -12.49 29.07
C GLN A 29 6.54 -13.11 27.79
N ALA A 30 7.63 -13.88 27.89
CA ALA A 30 8.20 -14.61 26.75
C ALA A 30 7.21 -15.64 26.19
N ILE A 31 6.57 -16.44 27.07
CA ILE A 31 5.50 -17.38 26.67
C ILE A 31 4.37 -16.64 25.94
N SER A 32 3.91 -15.51 26.47
CA SER A 32 2.86 -14.72 25.83
C SER A 32 3.26 -14.23 24.44
N LYS A 33 4.50 -13.78 24.26
CA LYS A 33 5.02 -13.34 22.95
C LYS A 33 5.07 -14.48 21.95
N ILE A 34 5.64 -15.63 22.32
CA ILE A 34 5.75 -16.82 21.45
C ILE A 34 4.36 -17.35 21.09
N LYS A 35 3.48 -17.47 22.09
CA LYS A 35 2.12 -18.00 21.91
C LYS A 35 1.25 -17.14 21.01
N ASN A 36 1.39 -15.81 21.10
CA ASN A 36 0.55 -14.88 20.35
C ASN A 36 1.19 -14.44 19.02
N ASN A 37 2.39 -14.91 18.72
CA ASN A 37 3.07 -14.70 17.44
C ASN A 37 3.82 -15.99 17.06
N GLU A 38 3.22 -16.76 16.15
CA GLU A 38 3.73 -18.05 15.67
C GLU A 38 5.14 -17.93 15.04
N PHE A 39 5.53 -16.73 14.61
CA PHE A 39 6.82 -16.44 14.00
C PHE A 39 7.77 -15.66 14.93
N HIS A 40 7.47 -15.57 16.23
CA HIS A 40 8.37 -14.95 17.20
C HIS A 40 9.71 -15.70 17.22
N ASP A 41 10.82 -14.96 17.19
CA ASP A 41 12.14 -15.57 17.33
C ASP A 41 12.29 -16.21 18.73
N ILE A 42 12.62 -17.51 18.75
CA ILE A 42 12.80 -18.28 19.97
C ILE A 42 14.29 -18.58 20.10
N SER A 43 14.89 -18.21 21.23
CA SER A 43 16.27 -18.61 21.54
C SER A 43 16.36 -20.14 21.67
N VAL A 44 17.50 -20.72 21.33
CA VAL A 44 17.71 -22.18 21.40
C VAL A 44 17.37 -22.74 22.78
N ASN A 45 17.81 -22.09 23.87
CA ASN A 45 17.53 -22.56 25.23
C ASN A 45 16.03 -22.63 25.53
N VAL A 46 15.28 -21.58 25.20
CA VAL A 46 13.82 -21.54 25.37
C VAL A 46 13.14 -22.60 24.49
N LEU A 47 13.62 -22.80 23.27
CA LEU A 47 13.07 -23.81 22.38
C LEU A 47 13.30 -25.22 22.96
N THR A 48 14.52 -25.55 23.38
CA THR A 48 14.85 -26.84 24.00
C THR A 48 13.97 -27.12 25.20
N GLU A 49 13.82 -26.14 26.09
CA GLU A 49 12.98 -26.29 27.29
C GLU A 49 11.49 -26.51 26.93
N LEU A 50 10.98 -25.86 25.88
CA LEU A 50 9.63 -26.13 25.37
C LEU A 50 9.52 -27.53 24.77
N LEU A 51 10.50 -28.00 24.01
CA LEU A 51 10.49 -29.36 23.44
C LEU A 51 10.48 -30.42 24.55
N GLU A 52 11.29 -30.24 25.58
CA GLU A 52 11.35 -31.12 26.75
C GLU A 52 10.06 -31.09 27.57
N TYR A 53 9.53 -29.90 27.88
CA TYR A 53 8.29 -29.76 28.66
C TYR A 53 7.09 -30.40 27.95
N PHE A 54 7.01 -30.24 26.62
CA PHE A 54 5.94 -30.83 25.83
C PHE A 54 6.27 -32.26 25.36
N ASP A 55 7.45 -32.82 25.61
CA ASP A 55 7.84 -34.13 25.10
C ASP A 55 7.49 -34.29 23.60
N VAL A 56 7.95 -33.32 22.80
CA VAL A 56 7.73 -33.29 21.35
C VAL A 56 9.05 -33.05 20.62
N SER A 57 9.18 -33.62 19.43
CA SER A 57 10.29 -33.34 18.55
C SER A 57 10.23 -31.92 17.98
N PHE A 58 11.36 -31.44 17.45
CA PHE A 58 11.44 -30.16 16.74
C PHE A 58 10.41 -30.07 15.60
N ASN A 59 10.20 -31.13 14.82
CA ASN A 59 9.23 -31.08 13.71
C ASN A 59 7.77 -31.10 14.17
N GLU A 60 7.49 -31.62 15.38
CA GLU A 60 6.14 -31.62 15.95
C GLU A 60 5.81 -30.27 16.60
N PHE A 61 6.81 -29.59 17.16
CA PHE A 61 6.64 -28.27 17.78
C PHE A 61 6.43 -27.16 16.75
N GLY A 62 6.81 -27.37 15.49
CA GLY A 62 6.70 -26.34 14.46
C GLY A 62 7.36 -26.71 13.14
N THR A 63 7.36 -25.75 12.23
CA THR A 63 7.80 -25.98 10.84
C THR A 63 8.65 -24.82 10.34
N ILE A 64 9.66 -25.12 9.54
CA ILE A 64 10.50 -24.10 8.90
C ILE A 64 9.76 -23.52 7.70
N TYR A 65 9.56 -22.21 7.71
CA TYR A 65 8.97 -21.44 6.63
C TYR A 65 10.04 -20.56 5.99
N THR A 66 10.02 -20.46 4.66
CA THR A 66 10.64 -19.38 3.92
C THR A 66 9.94 -18.05 4.24
N ARG A 67 10.60 -16.93 3.95
CA ARG A 67 9.99 -15.60 4.15
C ARG A 67 8.66 -15.46 3.39
N GLU A 68 8.60 -15.96 2.15
CA GLU A 68 7.39 -15.88 1.34
C GLU A 68 6.24 -16.66 1.97
N GLU A 69 6.52 -17.86 2.49
CA GLU A 69 5.52 -18.66 3.20
C GLU A 69 5.07 -17.96 4.49
N CYS A 70 5.98 -17.32 5.24
CA CYS A 70 5.61 -16.52 6.41
C CYS A 70 4.66 -15.38 6.04
N LEU A 71 5.00 -14.59 5.02
CA LEU A 71 4.17 -13.47 4.60
C LEU A 71 2.80 -13.93 4.09
N ARG A 72 2.75 -15.04 3.34
CA ARG A 72 1.50 -15.65 2.89
C ARG A 72 0.64 -16.12 4.05
N ALA A 73 1.23 -16.71 5.08
CA ALA A 73 0.51 -17.15 6.27
C ALA A 73 -0.10 -15.97 7.07
N LEU A 74 0.48 -14.77 6.96
CA LEU A 74 -0.02 -13.56 7.63
C LEU A 74 -1.13 -12.82 6.85
N LEU A 75 -1.33 -13.12 5.56
CA LEU A 75 -2.30 -12.42 4.72
C LEU A 75 -3.76 -12.62 5.15
N PRO A 76 -4.24 -13.83 5.50
CA PRO A 76 -5.66 -14.03 5.82
C PRO A 76 -6.16 -13.13 6.96
N ASP A 77 -5.36 -12.96 8.02
CA ASP A 77 -5.71 -12.09 9.16
C ASP A 77 -5.78 -10.60 8.78
N LYS A 78 -5.20 -10.23 7.64
CA LYS A 78 -5.19 -8.88 7.07
C LYS A 78 -6.16 -8.73 5.91
N GLY A 79 -6.89 -9.80 5.58
CA GLY A 79 -7.96 -9.84 4.59
C GLY A 79 -9.03 -8.80 4.84
N PHE A 80 -9.82 -8.50 3.81
CA PHE A 80 -11.02 -7.69 3.89
C PHE A 80 -12.20 -8.46 4.52
N ASN A 81 -11.95 -9.10 5.66
CA ASN A 81 -12.95 -9.73 6.51
C ASN A 81 -13.80 -8.67 7.25
N HIS A 82 -14.88 -9.12 7.90
CA HIS A 82 -15.82 -8.22 8.58
C HIS A 82 -15.14 -7.26 9.56
N LYS A 83 -14.26 -7.76 10.44
CA LYS A 83 -13.54 -6.95 11.43
C LYS A 83 -12.69 -5.86 10.77
N ASN A 84 -11.96 -6.21 9.73
CA ASN A 84 -11.08 -5.28 9.04
C ASN A 84 -11.89 -4.28 8.18
N LEU A 85 -13.05 -4.67 7.65
CA LEU A 85 -13.97 -3.74 6.98
C LEU A 85 -14.63 -2.77 7.96
N ASP A 86 -14.97 -3.22 9.18
CA ASP A 86 -15.52 -2.35 10.22
C ASP A 86 -14.51 -1.27 10.64
N LEU A 87 -13.22 -1.62 10.74
CA LEU A 87 -12.14 -0.65 10.97
C LEU A 87 -12.09 0.40 9.84
N LEU A 88 -12.16 -0.05 8.58
CA LEU A 88 -12.13 0.86 7.43
C LEU A 88 -13.35 1.80 7.42
N GLU A 89 -14.55 1.27 7.70
CA GLU A 89 -15.78 2.07 7.78
C GLU A 89 -15.75 3.05 8.97
N SER A 90 -15.22 2.67 10.13
CA SER A 90 -15.01 3.58 11.26
C SER A 90 -14.08 4.73 10.88
N LEU A 91 -12.92 4.44 10.27
CA LEU A 91 -11.98 5.47 9.81
C LEU A 91 -12.64 6.45 8.84
N PHE A 92 -13.40 5.95 7.87
CA PHE A 92 -14.08 6.80 6.88
C PHE A 92 -15.28 7.58 7.45
N SER A 93 -16.10 6.96 8.28
CA SER A 93 -17.27 7.60 8.88
C SER A 93 -16.87 8.69 9.88
N GLU A 94 -15.91 8.42 10.76
CA GLU A 94 -15.48 9.37 11.79
C GLU A 94 -14.69 10.55 11.20
N ASN A 95 -13.76 10.27 10.27
CA ASN A 95 -12.82 11.29 9.80
C ASN A 95 -13.25 11.99 8.51
N LEU A 96 -14.08 11.34 7.69
CA LEU A 96 -14.53 11.86 6.40
C LEU A 96 -16.04 12.07 6.32
N ARG A 97 -16.80 11.56 7.30
CA ARG A 97 -18.27 11.60 7.33
C ARG A 97 -18.88 10.96 6.07
N ILE A 98 -18.30 9.86 5.63
CA ILE A 98 -18.78 9.05 4.51
C ILE A 98 -19.06 7.63 4.96
N SER A 99 -19.92 6.96 4.22
CA SER A 99 -20.18 5.54 4.39
C SER A 99 -19.99 4.83 3.07
N CYS A 100 -19.53 3.58 3.11
CA CYS A 100 -19.12 2.87 1.89
C CYS A 100 -19.90 1.57 1.71
N LYS A 101 -19.95 1.10 0.47
CA LYS A 101 -20.29 -0.27 0.10
C LYS A 101 -18.98 -1.01 -0.14
N TYR A 102 -18.88 -2.20 0.45
CA TYR A 102 -17.72 -3.07 0.36
C TYR A 102 -18.11 -4.36 -0.34
N HIS A 103 -17.29 -4.81 -1.28
CA HIS A 103 -17.44 -6.10 -1.92
C HIS A 103 -16.07 -6.81 -1.95
N PRO A 104 -15.74 -7.55 -0.86
CA PRO A 104 -14.54 -8.36 -0.83
C PRO A 104 -14.67 -9.54 -1.80
N TYR A 105 -13.57 -9.91 -2.44
CA TYR A 105 -13.49 -11.03 -3.38
C TYR A 105 -12.09 -11.64 -3.36
N SER A 106 -11.89 -12.73 -4.11
CA SER A 106 -10.60 -13.45 -4.16
C SER A 106 -10.13 -13.87 -2.76
N SER A 107 -10.99 -14.58 -2.03
CA SER A 107 -10.75 -14.99 -0.63
C SER A 107 -10.38 -13.81 0.26
N GLU A 108 -11.14 -12.72 0.14
CA GLU A 108 -10.97 -11.48 0.90
C GLU A 108 -9.62 -10.78 0.70
N GLN A 109 -8.85 -11.14 -0.33
CA GLN A 109 -7.58 -10.45 -0.63
C GLN A 109 -7.74 -9.24 -1.53
N CYS A 110 -8.91 -9.09 -2.16
CA CYS A 110 -9.24 -7.94 -2.96
C CYS A 110 -10.56 -7.33 -2.51
N LEU A 111 -10.71 -6.03 -2.73
CA LEU A 111 -11.89 -5.26 -2.33
C LEU A 111 -12.26 -4.29 -3.44
N ASN A 112 -13.51 -4.38 -3.87
CA ASN A 112 -14.14 -3.23 -4.52
C ASN A 112 -14.85 -2.37 -3.48
N ILE A 113 -14.70 -1.06 -3.60
CA ILE A 113 -15.31 -0.08 -2.69
C ILE A 113 -15.99 1.03 -3.47
N TRP A 114 -17.16 1.46 -2.98
CA TRP A 114 -17.89 2.60 -3.54
C TRP A 114 -18.53 3.44 -2.44
N SER A 115 -18.66 4.74 -2.67
CA SER A 115 -19.47 5.60 -1.79
C SER A 115 -20.93 5.13 -1.73
N LYS A 116 -21.53 5.03 -0.54
CA LYS A 116 -22.99 5.01 -0.39
C LYS A 116 -23.54 6.37 -0.82
N GLY A 117 -24.61 6.39 -1.61
CA GLY A 117 -25.11 7.57 -2.34
C GLY A 117 -25.54 8.79 -1.52
N TYR A 118 -25.31 8.81 -0.20
CA TYR A 118 -25.70 9.88 0.71
C TYR A 118 -24.70 11.04 0.80
N PHE A 119 -23.46 10.88 0.30
CA PHE A 119 -22.52 12.00 0.23
C PHE A 119 -22.83 12.88 -0.99
N LYS A 120 -23.57 13.97 -0.76
CA LYS A 120 -24.18 14.79 -1.84
C LYS A 120 -23.15 15.49 -2.74
N LYS A 121 -21.92 15.72 -2.26
CA LYS A 121 -20.92 16.52 -2.99
C LYS A 121 -20.04 15.70 -3.93
N PHE A 122 -19.59 14.52 -3.48
CA PHE A 122 -18.61 13.68 -4.19
C PHE A 122 -19.07 12.22 -4.22
N SER A 123 -18.66 11.48 -5.25
CA SER A 123 -18.76 10.02 -5.32
C SER A 123 -17.37 9.44 -5.46
N PHE A 124 -17.16 8.21 -5.05
CA PHE A 124 -15.94 7.50 -5.42
C PHE A 124 -16.20 6.03 -5.70
N SER A 125 -15.25 5.45 -6.42
CA SER A 125 -15.09 4.01 -6.63
C SER A 125 -13.61 3.66 -6.53
N GLY A 126 -13.30 2.46 -6.10
CA GLY A 126 -11.93 1.99 -6.11
C GLY A 126 -11.81 0.48 -6.00
N ASN A 127 -10.62 0.00 -6.33
CA ASN A 127 -10.19 -1.37 -6.14
C ASN A 127 -8.93 -1.37 -5.27
N MET A 128 -8.88 -2.32 -4.34
CA MET A 128 -7.76 -2.49 -3.42
C MET A 128 -7.40 -3.96 -3.33
N ARG A 129 -6.13 -4.24 -3.08
CA ARG A 129 -5.58 -5.58 -2.95
C ARG A 129 -4.60 -5.62 -1.78
N ILE A 130 -4.61 -6.72 -1.05
CA ILE A 130 -3.52 -7.07 -0.13
C ILE A 130 -2.67 -8.14 -0.81
N ASN A 131 -1.35 -8.00 -0.71
CA ASN A 131 -0.42 -8.97 -1.28
C ASN A 131 0.93 -8.95 -0.55
N THR A 132 1.84 -9.79 -1.01
CA THR A 132 3.23 -9.84 -0.53
C THR A 132 4.15 -9.38 -1.64
N SER A 133 5.06 -8.45 -1.34
CA SER A 133 6.13 -8.02 -2.24
C SER A 133 7.51 -8.35 -1.66
N LEU A 134 8.57 -8.03 -2.40
CA LEU A 134 9.94 -8.08 -1.87
C LEU A 134 10.13 -7.23 -0.61
N TYR A 135 9.32 -6.19 -0.42
CA TYR A 135 9.40 -5.28 0.73
C TYR A 135 8.46 -5.67 1.90
N GLY A 136 7.68 -6.74 1.74
CA GLY A 136 6.84 -7.33 2.79
C GLY A 136 5.35 -7.30 2.49
N LEU A 137 4.54 -7.24 3.54
CA LEU A 137 3.08 -7.13 3.44
C LEU A 137 2.69 -5.80 2.83
N THR A 138 1.95 -5.85 1.74
CA THR A 138 1.64 -4.71 0.89
C THR A 138 0.14 -4.49 0.81
N PHE A 139 -0.29 -3.26 1.08
CA PHE A 139 -1.64 -2.79 0.79
C PHE A 139 -1.61 -1.93 -0.49
N GLU A 140 -2.20 -2.43 -1.56
CA GLU A 140 -2.17 -1.81 -2.89
C GLU A 140 -3.54 -1.24 -3.24
N ILE A 141 -3.59 0.06 -3.51
CA ILE A 141 -4.73 0.75 -4.11
C ILE A 141 -4.52 0.65 -5.61
N THR A 142 -5.14 -0.36 -6.21
CA THR A 142 -4.98 -0.69 -7.63
C THR A 142 -5.71 0.30 -8.52
N ASP A 143 -6.84 0.81 -8.03
CA ASP A 143 -7.61 1.85 -8.70
C ASP A 143 -8.38 2.70 -7.67
N PHE A 144 -8.49 4.00 -7.94
CA PHE A 144 -9.29 4.90 -7.12
C PHE A 144 -9.67 6.15 -7.90
N ASP A 145 -10.96 6.36 -8.05
CA ASP A 145 -11.53 7.52 -8.72
C ASP A 145 -12.45 8.28 -7.79
N LEU A 146 -12.19 9.58 -7.65
CA LEU A 146 -13.06 10.51 -6.94
C LEU A 146 -13.74 11.43 -7.96
N TYR A 147 -15.06 11.50 -7.91
CA TYR A 147 -15.90 12.23 -8.86
C TYR A 147 -16.65 13.38 -8.16
N LYS A 148 -16.75 14.52 -8.85
CA LYS A 148 -17.65 15.62 -8.48
C LYS A 148 -19.10 15.24 -8.83
N LYS A 149 -20.01 15.35 -7.85
CA LYS A 149 -21.47 15.15 -8.04
C LYS A 149 -22.26 16.46 -8.00
N SER A 150 -21.84 17.41 -7.17
CA SER A 150 -22.56 18.66 -6.96
C SER A 150 -22.02 19.78 -7.84
N GLU A 151 -22.92 20.64 -8.32
CA GLU A 151 -22.59 21.90 -8.99
C GLU A 151 -21.94 22.91 -8.01
N ASN A 152 -22.30 22.87 -6.72
CA ASN A 152 -21.71 23.65 -5.62
C ASN A 152 -20.36 23.06 -5.20
N PHE A 153 -19.40 23.14 -6.12
CA PHE A 153 -18.06 22.58 -5.98
C PHE A 153 -17.04 23.65 -5.63
N HIS A 154 -16.19 23.34 -4.65
CA HIS A 154 -14.98 24.09 -4.35
C HIS A 154 -13.79 23.17 -4.47
N PHE A 155 -12.79 23.58 -5.26
CA PHE A 155 -11.60 22.78 -5.52
C PHE A 155 -10.84 22.43 -4.22
N ASP A 156 -10.68 23.40 -3.31
CA ASP A 156 -9.95 23.17 -2.07
C ASP A 156 -10.63 22.13 -1.16
N ASP A 157 -11.97 22.13 -1.11
CA ASP A 157 -12.74 21.11 -0.39
C ASP A 157 -12.52 19.72 -1.00
N PHE A 158 -12.57 19.63 -2.32
CA PHE A 158 -12.37 18.38 -3.05
C PHE A 158 -10.95 17.83 -2.88
N TYR A 159 -9.94 18.69 -3.08
CA TYR A 159 -8.54 18.34 -2.93
C TYR A 159 -8.23 17.89 -1.50
N ASN A 160 -8.75 18.62 -0.50
CA ASN A 160 -8.59 18.24 0.90
C ASN A 160 -9.32 16.96 1.25
N PHE A 161 -10.50 16.72 0.69
CA PHE A 161 -11.23 15.46 0.87
C PHE A 161 -10.43 14.27 0.32
N TYR A 162 -9.94 14.36 -0.92
CA TYR A 162 -9.10 13.34 -1.54
C TYR A 162 -7.85 13.07 -0.70
N LYS A 163 -7.16 14.13 -0.27
CA LYS A 163 -6.00 14.01 0.62
C LYS A 163 -6.33 13.29 1.92
N LYS A 164 -7.43 13.64 2.59
CA LYS A 164 -7.86 12.98 3.82
C LYS A 164 -8.25 11.52 3.58
N PHE A 165 -8.83 11.18 2.42
CA PHE A 165 -9.14 9.81 2.03
C PHE A 165 -7.89 8.93 1.99
N ILE A 166 -6.83 9.40 1.29
CA ILE A 166 -5.54 8.71 1.25
C ILE A 166 -4.94 8.56 2.65
N ILE A 167 -5.04 9.58 3.50
CA ILE A 167 -4.54 9.50 4.90
C ILE A 167 -5.27 8.40 5.69
N GLN A 168 -6.58 8.24 5.53
CA GLN A 168 -7.31 7.18 6.23
C GLN A 168 -6.91 5.79 5.73
N LEU A 169 -6.61 5.64 4.44
CA LEU A 169 -6.05 4.40 3.89
C LEU A 169 -4.65 4.10 4.44
N GLU A 170 -3.81 5.11 4.63
CA GLU A 170 -2.52 4.96 5.31
C GLU A 170 -2.70 4.49 6.76
N HIS A 171 -3.64 5.08 7.51
CA HIS A 171 -3.94 4.67 8.88
C HIS A 171 -4.47 3.24 8.96
N TYR A 172 -5.34 2.86 8.04
CA TYR A 172 -5.84 1.49 7.92
C TYR A 172 -4.69 0.50 7.72
N ALA A 173 -3.82 0.78 6.74
CA ALA A 173 -2.67 -0.07 6.43
C ALA A 173 -1.69 -0.16 7.61
N LEU A 174 -1.41 0.96 8.27
CA LEU A 174 -0.54 1.00 9.45
C LEU A 174 -1.12 0.16 10.59
N THR A 175 -2.41 0.30 10.88
CA THR A 175 -3.11 -0.39 11.98
C THR A 175 -3.12 -1.91 11.80
N LEU A 176 -3.28 -2.38 10.55
CA LEU A 176 -3.23 -3.82 10.25
C LEU A 176 -1.80 -4.38 10.14
N GLY A 177 -0.78 -3.54 10.30
CA GLY A 177 0.62 -3.95 10.28
C GLY A 177 1.14 -4.24 8.87
N PHE A 178 0.64 -3.55 7.85
CA PHE A 178 1.27 -3.59 6.54
C PHE A 178 2.63 -2.88 6.58
N THR A 179 3.58 -3.39 5.81
CA THR A 179 4.94 -2.82 5.72
C THR A 179 4.96 -1.58 4.84
N GLN A 180 4.10 -1.57 3.82
CA GLN A 180 4.02 -0.49 2.84
C GLN A 180 2.60 -0.36 2.27
N ILE A 181 2.33 0.82 1.74
CA ILE A 181 1.16 1.13 0.93
C ILE A 181 1.63 1.51 -0.47
N VAL A 182 0.92 1.00 -1.48
CA VAL A 182 1.19 1.23 -2.90
C VAL A 182 -0.04 1.87 -3.52
N ILE A 183 0.16 2.95 -4.28
CA ILE A 183 -0.90 3.61 -5.06
C ILE A 183 -0.53 3.53 -6.53
N ASN A 184 -1.46 2.98 -7.31
CA ASN A 184 -1.35 2.91 -8.74
C ASN A 184 -1.88 4.21 -9.37
N VAL A 185 -1.10 4.75 -10.30
CA VAL A 185 -1.40 5.97 -11.06
C VAL A 185 -1.39 5.61 -12.53
N ASN A 186 -2.51 5.86 -13.20
CA ASN A 186 -2.71 5.43 -14.58
C ASN A 186 -2.37 6.56 -15.56
N SER A 187 -1.77 6.19 -16.69
CA SER A 187 -1.73 7.09 -17.84
C SER A 187 -3.13 7.36 -18.38
N TYR A 188 -3.39 8.57 -18.87
CA TYR A 188 -4.69 8.99 -19.40
C TYR A 188 -4.58 9.52 -20.82
N THR A 189 -5.66 9.43 -21.60
CA THR A 189 -5.76 10.11 -22.89
C THR A 189 -6.28 11.53 -22.66
N ASP A 190 -5.47 12.52 -23.02
CA ASP A 190 -5.89 13.91 -23.04
C ASP A 190 -6.66 14.19 -24.34
N LYS A 191 -7.92 14.60 -24.21
CA LYS A 191 -8.81 14.83 -25.35
C LYS A 191 -8.51 16.14 -26.08
N ASP A 192 -7.96 17.13 -25.39
CA ASP A 192 -7.65 18.44 -25.96
C ASP A 192 -6.35 18.36 -26.79
N LEU A 193 -5.47 17.42 -26.44
CA LEU A 193 -4.18 17.20 -27.10
C LEU A 193 -4.14 15.93 -27.98
N ASP A 194 -5.22 15.15 -27.98
CA ASP A 194 -5.36 13.85 -28.67
C ASP A 194 -4.15 12.91 -28.47
N THR A 195 -3.68 12.81 -27.23
CA THR A 195 -2.47 12.05 -26.92
C THR A 195 -2.53 11.42 -25.54
N ARG A 196 -1.83 10.29 -25.38
CA ARG A 196 -1.75 9.58 -24.11
C ARG A 196 -0.61 10.13 -23.27
N LEU A 197 -0.93 10.56 -22.05
CA LEU A 197 0.00 11.25 -21.16
C LEU A 197 0.16 10.51 -19.83
N GLU A 198 1.40 10.49 -19.36
CA GLU A 198 1.71 10.13 -17.98
C GLU A 198 1.39 11.32 -17.06
N PRO A 199 0.67 11.09 -15.94
CA PRO A 199 0.43 12.11 -14.93
C PRO A 199 1.74 12.62 -14.35
N ARG A 200 1.80 13.93 -14.12
CA ARG A 200 2.92 14.59 -13.45
C ARG A 200 2.44 15.38 -12.25
N LYS A 201 3.40 15.84 -11.46
CA LYS A 201 3.10 16.83 -10.42
C LYS A 201 2.62 18.10 -11.11
N VAL A 202 1.48 18.62 -10.67
CA VAL A 202 0.94 19.90 -11.14
C VAL A 202 0.67 20.77 -9.93
N ASN A 203 0.94 22.07 -10.07
CA ASN A 203 0.69 23.05 -9.00
C ASN A 203 -0.82 23.24 -8.74
N SER A 204 -1.15 23.78 -7.56
CA SER A 204 -2.55 23.92 -7.13
C SER A 204 -3.37 24.85 -8.04
N LYS A 205 -2.73 25.88 -8.62
CA LYS A 205 -3.40 26.85 -9.50
C LYS A 205 -3.87 26.19 -10.80
N ASP A 206 -2.98 25.42 -11.43
CA ASP A 206 -3.28 24.72 -12.68
C ASP A 206 -4.30 23.58 -12.45
N LEU A 207 -4.19 22.84 -11.33
CA LEU A 207 -5.22 21.85 -10.96
C LEU A 207 -6.59 22.48 -10.71
N ASN A 208 -6.63 23.62 -10.00
CA ASN A 208 -7.86 24.36 -9.74
C ASN A 208 -8.49 24.86 -11.05
N PHE A 209 -7.66 25.40 -11.95
CA PHE A 209 -8.07 25.81 -13.29
C PHE A 209 -8.70 24.65 -14.06
N LEU A 210 -8.02 23.50 -14.17
CA LEU A 210 -8.55 22.33 -14.88
C LEU A 210 -9.88 21.85 -14.29
N THR A 211 -9.94 21.71 -12.97
CA THR A 211 -11.09 21.12 -12.29
C THR A 211 -12.35 22.00 -12.36
N ASN A 212 -12.19 23.32 -12.45
CA ASN A 212 -13.33 24.25 -12.54
C ASN A 212 -13.77 24.54 -13.98
N ASN A 213 -12.85 24.55 -14.94
CA ASN A 213 -13.13 25.00 -16.31
C ASN A 213 -13.38 23.84 -17.29
N TYR A 214 -13.02 22.61 -16.94
CA TYR A 214 -13.17 21.45 -17.80
C TYR A 214 -14.03 20.36 -17.16
N LYS A 215 -14.63 19.52 -18.01
CA LYS A 215 -15.38 18.36 -17.53
C LYS A 215 -14.41 17.39 -16.85
N TYR A 216 -14.67 17.09 -15.58
CA TYR A 216 -13.86 16.17 -14.80
C TYR A 216 -13.76 14.80 -15.47
N SER A 217 -12.53 14.31 -15.61
CA SER A 217 -12.18 13.06 -16.27
C SER A 217 -11.02 12.36 -15.55
N ASN A 218 -10.52 11.27 -16.13
CA ASN A 218 -9.35 10.56 -15.62
C ASN A 218 -8.11 11.47 -15.56
N ARG A 219 -7.99 12.47 -16.45
CA ARG A 219 -6.90 13.46 -16.40
C ARG A 219 -6.87 14.17 -15.05
N GLU A 220 -7.98 14.80 -14.67
CA GLU A 220 -8.05 15.55 -13.42
C GLU A 220 -7.85 14.60 -12.22
N ASN A 221 -8.44 13.40 -12.25
CA ASN A 221 -8.28 12.41 -11.19
C ASN A 221 -6.81 12.02 -10.98
N GLU A 222 -6.11 11.63 -12.03
CA GLU A 222 -4.74 11.15 -11.95
C GLU A 222 -3.73 12.26 -11.64
N LEU A 223 -3.96 13.49 -12.14
CA LEU A 223 -3.13 14.65 -11.80
C LEU A 223 -3.29 15.07 -10.33
N ILE A 224 -4.52 15.09 -9.82
CA ILE A 224 -4.79 15.39 -8.40
C ILE A 224 -4.20 14.29 -7.51
N LYS A 225 -4.44 13.01 -7.85
CA LYS A 225 -3.87 11.85 -7.17
C LYS A 225 -2.34 11.96 -7.09
N THR A 226 -1.68 12.19 -8.22
CA THR A 226 -0.22 12.35 -8.32
C THR A 226 0.30 13.51 -7.46
N SER A 227 -0.39 14.66 -7.49
CA SER A 227 -0.02 15.83 -6.67
C SER A 227 -0.09 15.53 -5.18
N ILE A 228 -1.15 14.82 -4.74
CA ILE A 228 -1.34 14.44 -3.33
C ILE A 228 -0.30 13.43 -2.88
N ILE A 229 -0.11 12.33 -3.61
CA ILE A 229 0.79 11.25 -3.17
C ILE A 229 2.25 11.71 -3.16
N LYS A 230 2.70 12.50 -4.14
CA LYS A 230 4.07 13.08 -4.12
C LYS A 230 4.26 13.99 -2.90
N LYS A 231 3.28 14.85 -2.56
CA LYS A 231 3.32 15.67 -1.33
C LYS A 231 3.26 14.85 -0.04
N ARG A 232 2.71 13.63 -0.11
CA ARG A 232 2.60 12.71 1.03
C ARG A 232 3.84 11.84 1.25
N GLY A 233 4.86 11.98 0.40
CA GLY A 233 6.12 11.27 0.50
C GLY A 233 6.14 9.92 -0.21
N TYR A 234 5.18 9.65 -1.10
CA TYR A 234 5.25 8.46 -1.94
C TYR A 234 6.34 8.63 -3.01
N ILE A 235 7.06 7.56 -3.28
CA ILE A 235 8.14 7.51 -4.25
C ILE A 235 7.72 6.56 -5.37
N GLU A 236 7.85 7.01 -6.62
CA GLU A 236 7.62 6.16 -7.79
C GLU A 236 8.64 5.01 -7.79
N HIS A 237 8.17 3.78 -7.90
CA HIS A 237 9.02 2.60 -8.01
C HIS A 237 9.52 2.42 -9.44
N SER A 238 10.73 1.90 -9.62
CA SER A 238 11.25 1.51 -10.93
C SER A 238 12.15 0.29 -10.79
N ASP A 239 11.87 -0.74 -11.57
CA ASP A 239 12.49 -2.07 -11.44
C ASP A 239 13.87 -2.20 -12.14
N ASN A 240 14.28 -1.23 -12.97
CA ASN A 240 15.52 -1.32 -13.76
C ASN A 240 16.27 0.02 -13.87
N ASP A 241 17.60 -0.04 -13.98
CA ASP A 241 18.51 1.11 -14.15
C ASP A 241 18.26 1.88 -15.46
N SER A 242 17.86 1.21 -16.55
CA SER A 242 17.48 1.91 -17.78
C SER A 242 16.24 2.78 -17.57
N TYR A 243 15.25 2.24 -16.85
CA TYR A 243 14.05 2.96 -16.45
C TYR A 243 14.36 4.12 -15.50
N GLN A 244 15.36 3.98 -14.63
CA GLN A 244 15.79 5.07 -13.75
C GLN A 244 16.32 6.28 -14.53
N LYS A 245 17.14 6.06 -15.57
CA LYS A 245 17.66 7.14 -16.42
C LYS A 245 16.55 7.87 -17.18
N ILE A 246 15.62 7.11 -17.79
CA ILE A 246 14.46 7.69 -18.48
C ILE A 246 13.59 8.48 -17.50
N LYS A 247 13.36 7.92 -16.31
CA LYS A 247 12.59 8.58 -15.24
C LYS A 247 13.25 9.88 -14.78
N SER A 248 14.57 9.91 -14.58
CA SER A 248 15.27 11.14 -14.19
C SER A 248 15.15 12.23 -15.24
N GLU A 249 15.25 11.88 -16.54
CA GLU A 249 15.05 12.83 -17.62
C GLU A 249 13.59 13.32 -17.69
N LYS A 250 12.60 12.43 -17.53
CA LYS A 250 11.19 12.81 -17.44
C LYS A 250 10.94 13.79 -16.30
N GLU A 251 11.48 13.53 -15.11
CA GLU A 251 11.30 14.41 -13.95
C GLU A 251 12.02 15.75 -14.15
N ARG A 252 13.20 15.77 -14.79
CA ARG A 252 13.90 17.01 -15.17
C ARG A 252 13.05 17.88 -16.08
N ILE A 253 12.46 17.29 -17.12
CA ILE A 253 11.57 17.99 -18.07
C ILE A 253 10.31 18.46 -17.36
N ASN A 254 9.66 17.60 -16.55
CA ASN A 254 8.48 17.95 -15.77
C ASN A 254 8.74 19.18 -14.88
N ASN A 255 9.85 19.17 -14.13
CA ASN A 255 10.21 20.28 -13.26
C ASN A 255 10.48 21.56 -14.05
N TYR A 256 11.17 21.46 -15.20
CA TYR A 256 11.43 22.60 -16.06
C TYR A 256 10.12 23.23 -16.58
N VAL A 257 9.20 22.44 -17.14
CA VAL A 257 7.94 22.99 -17.68
C VAL A 257 7.06 23.58 -16.59
N ASP A 258 7.09 23.03 -15.38
CA ASP A 258 6.35 23.56 -14.24
C ASP A 258 6.86 24.91 -13.75
N CYS A 259 8.15 25.21 -13.94
CA CYS A 259 8.73 26.51 -13.60
C CYS A 259 8.33 27.63 -14.59
N LEU A 260 7.73 27.30 -15.75
CA LEU A 260 7.32 28.29 -16.76
C LEU A 260 6.00 28.95 -16.38
N ASN A 261 6.05 29.84 -15.38
CA ASN A 261 4.87 30.50 -14.80
C ASN A 261 4.07 31.40 -15.76
N HIS A 262 4.67 31.79 -16.89
CA HIS A 262 4.02 32.60 -17.93
C HIS A 262 3.15 31.75 -18.88
N LEU A 263 3.33 30.42 -18.90
CA LEU A 263 2.56 29.51 -19.74
C LEU A 263 1.31 29.00 -19.00
N THR A 264 0.25 28.79 -19.77
CA THR A 264 -0.94 28.03 -19.35
C THR A 264 -0.61 26.54 -19.18
N PHE A 265 -1.54 25.79 -18.56
CA PHE A 265 -1.39 24.34 -18.41
C PHE A 265 -1.18 23.64 -19.77
N PHE A 266 -1.99 23.96 -20.78
CA PHE A 266 -1.93 23.30 -22.08
C PHE A 266 -0.64 23.63 -22.84
N GLU A 267 -0.17 24.88 -22.77
CA GLU A 267 1.13 25.26 -23.35
C GLU A 267 2.29 24.52 -22.67
N LYS A 268 2.22 24.32 -21.35
CA LYS A 268 3.21 23.48 -20.62
C LYS A 268 3.17 22.02 -21.08
N GLU A 269 1.98 21.45 -21.29
CA GLU A 269 1.85 20.08 -21.79
C GLU A 269 2.37 19.94 -23.23
N GLN A 270 2.00 20.86 -24.14
CA GLN A 270 2.51 20.86 -25.51
C GLN A 270 4.05 20.96 -25.52
N LYS A 271 4.61 21.84 -24.71
CA LYS A 271 6.07 21.96 -24.57
C LYS A 271 6.70 20.69 -24.00
N ARG A 272 6.07 20.07 -23.00
CA ARG A 272 6.50 18.79 -22.43
C ARG A 272 6.53 17.68 -23.49
N ILE A 273 5.48 17.58 -24.29
CA ILE A 273 5.36 16.60 -25.38
C ILE A 273 6.45 16.83 -26.43
N SER A 274 6.69 18.08 -26.84
CA SER A 274 7.77 18.43 -27.78
C SER A 274 9.13 17.98 -27.25
N MET A 275 9.43 18.30 -25.99
CA MET A 275 10.71 17.92 -25.36
C MET A 275 10.88 16.40 -25.22
N PHE A 276 9.79 15.67 -24.97
CA PHE A 276 9.84 14.20 -24.96
C PHE A 276 10.11 13.65 -26.36
N SER A 277 9.48 14.20 -27.40
CA SER A 277 9.71 13.81 -28.79
C SER A 277 11.15 14.11 -29.22
N GLU A 278 11.66 15.30 -28.94
CA GLU A 278 13.03 15.71 -29.27
C GLU A 278 14.09 14.85 -28.56
N GLY A 279 13.81 14.45 -27.31
CA GLY A 279 14.70 13.60 -26.52
C GLY A 279 14.58 12.11 -26.80
N ASN A 280 13.70 11.68 -27.72
CA ASN A 280 13.31 10.27 -27.91
C ASN A 280 12.91 9.58 -26.60
N ILE A 281 12.23 10.32 -25.72
CA ILE A 281 11.75 9.85 -24.42
C ILE A 281 10.33 9.33 -24.61
N TYR A 282 10.21 8.03 -24.86
CA TYR A 282 8.89 7.41 -25.02
C TYR A 282 8.24 7.12 -23.67
N SER A 283 6.92 7.32 -23.61
CA SER A 283 6.08 6.88 -22.49
C SER A 283 5.71 5.41 -22.69
N ASP A 284 6.15 4.54 -21.78
CA ASP A 284 5.57 3.21 -21.70
C ASP A 284 4.13 3.34 -21.20
N HIS A 285 3.24 2.56 -21.81
CA HIS A 285 1.77 2.72 -21.75
C HIS A 285 1.14 2.28 -20.41
N ASP A 286 1.86 2.45 -19.31
CA ASP A 286 1.66 1.66 -18.11
C ASP A 286 1.11 2.45 -16.92
N THR A 287 0.69 1.66 -15.94
CA THR A 287 0.34 2.07 -14.58
C THR A 287 1.63 2.25 -13.77
N LYS A 288 1.84 3.43 -13.20
CA LYS A 288 2.95 3.72 -12.30
C LYS A 288 2.61 3.32 -10.88
N LYS A 289 3.56 2.70 -10.19
CA LYS A 289 3.42 2.34 -8.77
C LYS A 289 4.15 3.34 -7.89
N PHE A 290 3.43 3.95 -6.97
CA PHE A 290 3.98 4.86 -5.96
C PHE A 290 3.95 4.18 -4.60
N ILE A 291 5.11 4.07 -3.96
CA ILE A 291 5.29 3.31 -2.72
C ILE A 291 5.58 4.26 -1.57
N LYS A 292 4.95 4.01 -0.42
CA LYS A 292 5.29 4.63 0.85
C LYS A 292 5.51 3.55 1.92
N PRO A 293 6.73 3.45 2.50
CA PRO A 293 6.98 2.60 3.66
C PRO A 293 6.17 3.09 4.87
N LEU A 294 5.60 2.15 5.62
CA LEU A 294 4.78 2.43 6.80
C LEU A 294 5.41 1.89 8.08
N ASN A 295 5.78 0.61 8.07
CA ASN A 295 6.39 -0.08 9.19
C ASN A 295 7.74 -0.67 8.77
N SER A 296 8.67 -0.78 9.72
CA SER A 296 9.84 -1.64 9.54
C SER A 296 9.39 -3.09 9.36
N GLU A 297 10.08 -3.82 8.48
CA GLU A 297 9.72 -5.21 8.21
C GLU A 297 9.91 -6.05 9.47
N PHE A 298 8.87 -6.80 9.88
CA PHE A 298 8.96 -7.74 11.00
C PHE A 298 9.95 -8.90 10.76
N ILE A 299 10.34 -9.11 9.49
CA ILE A 299 11.34 -10.09 9.05
C ILE A 299 12.56 -9.29 8.56
N PRO A 300 13.69 -9.27 9.29
CA PRO A 300 14.84 -8.44 8.91
C PRO A 300 15.38 -8.79 7.52
N LYS A 301 15.60 -7.74 6.72
CA LYS A 301 16.11 -7.75 5.34
C LYS A 301 17.48 -8.45 5.21
N GLU A 302 18.26 -8.54 6.29
CA GLU A 302 19.62 -9.08 6.31
C GLU A 302 19.72 -10.60 6.07
N LYS A 303 18.60 -11.35 6.15
CA LYS A 303 18.55 -12.75 5.68
C LYS A 303 18.38 -12.88 4.16
N LEU A 304 17.83 -11.86 3.48
CA LEU A 304 17.48 -11.92 2.06
C LEU A 304 18.66 -11.65 1.11
N GLU A 305 19.58 -10.75 1.45
CA GLU A 305 20.73 -10.47 0.58
C GLU A 305 21.67 -11.68 0.42
N LYS A 306 21.73 -12.55 1.44
CA LYS A 306 22.48 -13.82 1.37
C LYS A 306 21.78 -14.89 0.54
N ASP A 307 20.44 -14.95 0.56
CA ASP A 307 19.67 -15.95 -0.18
C ASP A 307 19.50 -15.58 -1.67
N VAL A 308 19.37 -14.29 -2.00
CA VAL A 308 19.36 -13.82 -3.40
C VAL A 308 20.73 -14.02 -4.05
N LYS A 309 21.84 -13.74 -3.34
CA LYS A 309 23.19 -14.04 -3.87
C LYS A 309 23.45 -15.54 -4.04
N ARG A 310 22.82 -16.42 -3.26
CA ARG A 310 22.96 -17.88 -3.37
C ARG A 310 22.12 -18.51 -4.49
N ARG A 311 20.97 -17.94 -4.84
CA ARG A 311 20.09 -18.47 -5.92
C ARG A 311 20.53 -18.09 -7.34
N TRP A 312 21.45 -17.13 -7.49
CA TRP A 312 21.99 -16.69 -8.79
C TRP A 312 23.48 -17.03 -8.97
N GLY A 313 24.02 -17.90 -8.10
CA GLY A 313 25.42 -18.32 -8.08
C GLY A 313 25.64 -19.80 -8.40
N TRP A 314 24.74 -20.41 -9.18
CA TRP A 314 24.91 -21.74 -9.78
C TRP A 314 24.51 -21.69 -11.25
#